data_AF-A0A7R9R0N7-F1
#
_entry.id   AF-A0A7R9R0N7-F1
#
_cell.length_a   1.000
_cell.length_b   1.000
_cell.length_c   1.000
_cell.angle_alpha   90.00
_cell.angle_beta   90.00
_cell.angle_gamma   90.00
#
_symmetry.space_group_name_H-M   'P 1'
#
loop_
_entity.id
_entity.type
_entity.pdbx_description
1 polymer ?
#
loop_
_entity_poly.entity_id
_entity_poly.type
_entity_poly.pdbx_seq_one_letter_code
_entity_poly.pdbx_strand_id
1 'polypeptide(L)'
;MREHLDLFWSRVNIPKVLRAAESAHLWAELVFLYDKYEEFDNAIITMMNHPTEAWREGHFKDMITKVANVELYYRAIQFYLDHKPILLNDLLLVLAPRMDHTRSVNFFAKTNHLPLVKAYLRSVQSLNNKAINEALNDLLIEEEDYQGLRTSIDAFDNFDTIALAQRLEKHELIEFRRIAAYLYKGNNRWKQSVELCKKDGLYKDCMEYAAESKQADVAEDLLLWFLEKRNFTCFSAVLFQCYDLIHADVVLELAWRHDIMQFAMPYFIQITREYITKVDELKEVVDTKLEESGSEQKSLVY
;
A
#
# COMPACT_ATOMS: atom_id res chain seq x y z
N MET A 1 -52.95 -10.58 -11.05
CA MET A 1 -52.65 -9.59 -12.12
C MET A 1 -51.23 -9.78 -12.66
N ARG A 2 -50.25 -10.09 -11.81
CA ARG A 2 -48.91 -10.59 -12.18
C ARG A 2 -48.88 -11.62 -13.31
N GLU A 3 -49.59 -12.73 -13.17
CA GLU A 3 -49.64 -13.81 -14.20
C GLU A 3 -50.17 -13.33 -15.57
N HIS A 4 -51.09 -12.36 -15.57
CA HIS A 4 -51.63 -11.80 -16.81
C HIS A 4 -50.62 -10.88 -17.50
N LEU A 5 -49.85 -10.10 -16.72
CA LEU A 5 -48.80 -9.25 -17.27
C LEU A 5 -47.59 -10.09 -17.74
N ASP A 6 -47.26 -11.18 -17.06
CA ASP A 6 -46.21 -12.10 -17.49
C ASP A 6 -46.50 -12.73 -18.87
N LEU A 7 -47.77 -13.00 -19.17
CA LEU A 7 -48.20 -13.62 -20.42
C LEU A 7 -48.50 -12.62 -21.56
N PHE A 8 -49.04 -11.43 -21.24
CA PHE A 8 -49.61 -10.53 -22.24
C PHE A 8 -48.90 -9.16 -22.39
N TRP A 9 -47.73 -8.97 -21.77
CA TRP A 9 -47.00 -7.69 -21.83
C TRP A 9 -46.71 -7.21 -23.27
N SER A 10 -46.48 -8.12 -24.22
CA SER A 10 -46.16 -7.78 -25.62
C SER A 10 -47.35 -7.20 -26.41
N ARG A 11 -48.58 -7.40 -25.94
CA ARG A 11 -49.82 -6.99 -26.63
C ARG A 11 -50.54 -5.85 -25.93
N VAL A 12 -49.89 -5.21 -24.96
CA VAL A 12 -50.48 -4.19 -24.08
C VAL A 12 -49.85 -2.81 -24.34
N ASN A 13 -50.64 -1.76 -24.17
CA ASN A 13 -50.14 -0.39 -24.20
C ASN A 13 -49.46 -0.04 -22.87
N ILE A 14 -48.14 -0.22 -22.82
CA ILE A 14 -47.34 -0.10 -21.58
C ILE A 14 -47.49 1.28 -20.90
N PRO A 15 -47.35 2.44 -21.58
CA PRO A 15 -47.52 3.75 -20.94
C PRO A 15 -48.87 3.97 -20.26
N LYS A 16 -49.96 3.47 -20.85
CA LYS A 16 -51.30 3.59 -20.27
C LYS A 16 -51.48 2.68 -19.06
N VAL A 17 -50.91 1.47 -19.13
CA VAL A 17 -50.95 0.50 -18.03
C VAL A 17 -50.06 0.95 -16.87
N LEU A 18 -48.93 1.62 -17.11
CA LEU A 18 -48.09 2.18 -16.06
C LEU A 18 -48.85 3.18 -15.18
N ARG A 19 -49.56 4.15 -15.77
CA ARG A 19 -50.37 5.10 -14.98
C ARG A 19 -51.48 4.42 -14.19
N ALA A 20 -52.11 3.40 -14.77
CA ALA A 20 -53.16 2.65 -14.08
C ALA A 20 -52.60 1.77 -12.95
N ALA A 21 -51.39 1.21 -13.12
CA ALA A 21 -50.70 0.43 -12.11
C ALA A 21 -50.19 1.32 -10.96
N GLU A 22 -49.74 2.55 -11.28
CA GLU A 22 -49.34 3.56 -10.30
C GLU A 22 -50.55 4.02 -9.47
N SER A 23 -51.69 4.28 -10.10
CA SER A 23 -52.92 4.64 -9.37
C SER A 23 -53.52 3.48 -8.56
N ALA A 24 -53.19 2.23 -8.91
CA ALA A 24 -53.61 1.04 -8.19
C ALA A 24 -52.59 0.57 -7.13
N HIS A 25 -51.45 1.26 -6.98
CA HIS A 25 -50.36 0.91 -6.06
C HIS A 25 -49.85 -0.53 -6.19
N LEU A 26 -49.83 -1.07 -7.41
CA LEU A 26 -49.34 -2.43 -7.69
C LEU A 26 -47.83 -2.40 -7.99
N TRP A 27 -47.01 -2.11 -6.98
CA TRP A 27 -45.56 -1.85 -7.15
C TRP A 27 -44.78 -3.05 -7.69
N ALA A 28 -45.19 -4.26 -7.30
CA ALA A 28 -44.57 -5.52 -7.71
C ALA A 28 -44.73 -5.81 -9.21
N GLU A 29 -45.87 -5.44 -9.77
CA GLU A 29 -46.23 -5.52 -11.19
C GLU A 29 -45.71 -4.34 -11.99
N LEU A 30 -45.75 -3.14 -11.40
CA LEU A 30 -45.29 -1.91 -12.03
C LEU A 30 -43.78 -1.92 -12.27
N VAL A 31 -42.99 -2.47 -11.34
CA VAL A 31 -41.56 -2.70 -11.54
C VAL A 31 -41.28 -3.68 -12.68
N PHE A 32 -42.10 -4.73 -12.83
CA PHE A 32 -41.98 -5.66 -13.95
C PHE A 32 -42.30 -4.97 -15.28
N LEU A 33 -43.30 -4.10 -15.31
CA LEU A 33 -43.61 -3.29 -16.50
C LEU A 33 -42.46 -2.35 -16.86
N TYR A 34 -41.84 -1.70 -15.86
CA TYR A 34 -40.67 -0.87 -16.10
C TYR A 34 -39.45 -1.67 -16.59
N ASP A 35 -39.23 -2.90 -16.10
CA ASP A 35 -38.20 -3.80 -16.63
C ASP A 35 -38.42 -4.10 -18.12
N LYS A 36 -39.65 -4.43 -18.52
CA LYS A 36 -39.99 -4.72 -19.93
C LYS A 36 -40.01 -3.49 -20.83
N TYR A 37 -40.22 -2.31 -20.26
CA TYR A 37 -40.18 -1.05 -20.99
C TYR A 37 -38.78 -0.43 -21.05
N GLU A 38 -37.78 -1.09 -20.47
CA GLU A 38 -36.39 -0.63 -20.38
C GLU A 38 -36.22 0.70 -19.59
N GLU A 39 -37.24 1.09 -18.81
CA GLU A 39 -37.19 2.23 -17.90
C GLU A 39 -36.64 1.80 -16.52
N PHE A 40 -35.38 1.34 -16.51
CA PHE A 40 -34.72 0.83 -15.29
C PHE A 40 -34.60 1.90 -14.19
N ASP A 41 -34.45 3.17 -14.56
CA ASP A 41 -34.34 4.29 -13.62
C ASP A 41 -35.59 4.39 -12.73
N ASN A 42 -36.78 4.33 -13.34
CA ASN A 42 -38.06 4.39 -12.65
C ASN A 42 -38.33 3.10 -11.86
N ALA A 43 -37.92 1.94 -12.39
CA ALA A 43 -38.02 0.67 -11.69
C ALA A 43 -37.25 0.71 -10.36
N ILE A 44 -36.00 1.20 -10.37
CA ILE A 44 -35.14 1.28 -9.19
C ILE A 44 -35.70 2.28 -8.17
N ILE A 45 -36.15 3.46 -8.60
CA ILE A 45 -36.78 4.45 -7.69
C ILE A 45 -38.01 3.85 -7.00
N THR A 46 -38.83 3.13 -7.75
CA THR A 46 -40.02 2.46 -7.20
C THR A 46 -39.63 1.39 -6.16
N MET A 47 -38.62 0.57 -6.46
CA MET A 47 -38.11 -0.42 -5.51
C MET A 47 -37.54 0.21 -4.24
N MET A 48 -36.94 1.40 -4.34
CA MET A 48 -36.41 2.14 -3.20
C MET A 48 -37.51 2.74 -2.31
N ASN A 49 -38.56 3.30 -2.92
CA ASN A 49 -39.68 3.88 -2.17
C ASN A 49 -40.59 2.81 -1.56
N HIS A 50 -40.66 1.62 -2.17
CA HIS A 50 -41.51 0.50 -1.74
C HIS A 50 -40.72 -0.81 -1.55
N PRO A 51 -39.87 -0.89 -0.51
CA PRO A 51 -38.98 -2.05 -0.28
C PRO A 51 -39.70 -3.37 -0.01
N THR A 52 -40.85 -3.33 0.67
CA THR A 52 -41.53 -4.55 1.15
C THR A 52 -42.20 -5.35 0.05
N GLU A 53 -42.63 -4.69 -1.03
CA GLU A 53 -43.49 -5.30 -2.05
C GLU A 53 -42.75 -5.56 -3.38
N ALA A 54 -41.84 -4.65 -3.73
CA ALA A 54 -41.20 -4.67 -5.04
C ALA A 54 -39.73 -5.15 -5.01
N TRP A 55 -39.04 -5.04 -3.87
CA TRP A 55 -37.61 -5.34 -3.81
C TRP A 55 -37.34 -6.85 -3.87
N ARG A 56 -36.47 -7.25 -4.79
CA ARG A 56 -35.89 -8.59 -4.87
C ARG A 56 -34.40 -8.46 -5.14
N GLU A 57 -33.58 -9.15 -4.36
CA GLU A 57 -32.13 -8.93 -4.33
C GLU A 57 -31.46 -9.09 -5.70
N GLY A 58 -31.62 -10.25 -6.34
CA GLY A 58 -31.02 -10.52 -7.66
C GLY A 58 -31.57 -9.59 -8.74
N HIS A 59 -32.88 -9.34 -8.72
CA HIS A 59 -33.53 -8.46 -9.69
C HIS A 59 -33.05 -7.00 -9.58
N PHE A 60 -32.80 -6.51 -8.36
CA PHE A 60 -32.23 -5.18 -8.15
C PHE A 60 -30.80 -5.11 -8.69
N LYS A 61 -29.97 -6.13 -8.40
CA LYS A 61 -28.57 -6.22 -8.87
C LYS A 61 -28.49 -6.24 -10.40
N ASP A 62 -29.39 -6.92 -11.09
CA ASP A 62 -29.39 -6.97 -12.56
C ASP A 62 -29.84 -5.64 -13.18
N MET A 63 -30.89 -5.02 -12.64
CA MET A 63 -31.43 -3.76 -13.18
C MET A 63 -30.47 -2.58 -12.99
N ILE A 64 -29.81 -2.49 -11.83
CA ILE A 64 -28.93 -1.35 -11.53
C ILE A 64 -27.74 -1.28 -12.49
N THR A 65 -27.26 -2.40 -13.04
CA THR A 65 -26.17 -2.38 -14.04
C THR A 65 -26.56 -1.71 -15.35
N LYS A 66 -27.85 -1.74 -15.71
CA LYS A 66 -28.38 -1.20 -16.97
C LYS A 66 -28.75 0.29 -16.90
N VAL A 67 -28.91 0.81 -15.68
CA VAL A 67 -29.17 2.23 -15.44
C VAL A 67 -28.03 3.09 -16.00
N ALA A 68 -28.37 4.21 -16.63
CA ALA A 68 -27.39 5.17 -17.15
C ALA A 68 -27.05 6.26 -16.12
N ASN A 69 -28.01 6.61 -15.25
CA ASN A 69 -27.85 7.67 -14.27
C ASN A 69 -27.03 7.21 -13.05
N VAL A 70 -25.81 7.72 -12.93
CA VAL A 70 -24.88 7.41 -11.83
C VAL A 70 -25.39 7.93 -10.47
N GLU A 71 -26.24 8.96 -10.43
CA GLU A 71 -26.80 9.45 -9.15
C GLU A 71 -27.70 8.42 -8.47
N LEU A 72 -28.38 7.58 -9.26
CA LEU A 72 -29.19 6.49 -8.73
C LEU A 72 -28.34 5.44 -8.02
N TYR A 73 -27.07 5.26 -8.38
CA TYR A 73 -26.17 4.36 -7.69
C TYR A 73 -25.91 4.82 -6.25
N TYR A 74 -25.62 6.10 -6.05
CA TYR A 74 -25.39 6.64 -4.70
C TYR A 74 -26.65 6.62 -3.84
N ARG A 75 -27.82 6.90 -4.44
CA ARG A 75 -29.11 6.76 -3.76
C ARG A 75 -29.39 5.30 -3.39
N ALA A 76 -29.13 4.35 -4.29
CA ALA A 76 -29.25 2.92 -4.00
C ALA A 76 -28.30 2.48 -2.88
N ILE A 77 -27.05 2.95 -2.88
CA ILE A 77 -26.08 2.68 -1.82
C ILE A 77 -26.58 3.19 -0.47
N GLN A 78 -27.13 4.41 -0.40
CA GLN A 78 -27.76 4.94 0.82
C GLN A 78 -28.89 4.02 1.30
N PHE A 79 -29.78 3.61 0.40
CA PHE A 79 -30.88 2.70 0.73
C PHE A 79 -30.40 1.34 1.27
N TYR A 80 -29.39 0.74 0.64
CA TYR A 80 -28.79 -0.50 1.12
C TYR A 80 -28.05 -0.30 2.45
N LEU A 81 -27.40 0.84 2.65
CA LEU A 81 -26.74 1.17 3.91
C LEU A 81 -27.74 1.30 5.06
N ASP A 82 -28.88 1.93 4.82
CA ASP A 82 -29.90 2.18 5.86
C ASP A 82 -30.71 0.91 6.20
N HIS A 83 -31.03 0.08 5.21
CA HIS A 83 -31.94 -1.05 5.40
C HIS A 83 -31.26 -2.43 5.42
N LYS A 84 -30.16 -2.63 4.68
CA LYS A 84 -29.51 -3.95 4.53
C LYS A 84 -27.97 -3.86 4.40
N PRO A 85 -27.25 -3.55 5.49
CA PRO A 85 -25.81 -3.30 5.45
C PRO A 85 -24.99 -4.49 4.91
N ILE A 86 -25.36 -5.73 5.24
CA ILE A 86 -24.59 -6.93 4.89
C ILE A 86 -24.54 -7.17 3.36
N LEU A 87 -25.63 -6.87 2.66
CA LEU A 87 -25.77 -7.10 1.22
C LEU A 87 -25.13 -5.99 0.36
N LEU A 88 -24.66 -4.91 1.00
CA LEU A 88 -24.07 -3.78 0.31
C LEU A 88 -22.77 -4.15 -0.42
N ASN A 89 -21.95 -5.04 0.16
CA ASN A 89 -20.68 -5.44 -0.45
C ASN A 89 -20.87 -6.10 -1.81
N ASP A 90 -21.86 -7.00 -1.94
CA ASP A 90 -22.16 -7.65 -3.22
C ASP A 90 -22.67 -6.65 -4.26
N LEU A 91 -23.48 -5.66 -3.84
CA LEU A 91 -23.96 -4.62 -4.72
C LEU A 91 -22.79 -3.77 -5.25
N LEU A 92 -21.86 -3.39 -4.37
CA LEU A 92 -20.69 -2.61 -4.74
C LEU A 92 -19.76 -3.36 -5.70
N LEU A 93 -19.63 -4.68 -5.57
CA LEU A 93 -18.86 -5.51 -6.52
C LEU A 93 -19.45 -5.46 -7.93
N VAL A 94 -20.78 -5.57 -8.07
CA VAL A 94 -21.46 -5.49 -9.37
C VAL A 94 -21.33 -4.10 -9.99
N LEU A 95 -21.35 -3.06 -9.16
CA LEU A 95 -21.26 -1.67 -9.61
C LEU A 95 -19.81 -1.19 -9.84
N ALA A 96 -18.80 -1.96 -9.42
CA ALA A 96 -17.39 -1.56 -9.46
C ALA A 96 -16.92 -1.00 -10.82
N PRO A 97 -17.25 -1.58 -11.99
CA PRO A 97 -16.71 -1.10 -13.26
C PRO A 97 -17.20 0.30 -13.70
N ARG A 98 -18.35 0.76 -13.19
CA ARG A 98 -19.00 2.01 -13.64
C ARG A 98 -19.04 3.09 -12.56
N MET A 99 -18.63 2.75 -11.34
CA MET A 99 -18.67 3.67 -10.20
C MET A 99 -17.41 4.54 -10.11
N ASP A 100 -17.60 5.78 -9.65
CA ASP A 100 -16.48 6.62 -9.22
C ASP A 100 -16.09 6.25 -7.78
N HIS A 101 -14.96 5.56 -7.65
CA HIS A 101 -14.46 5.08 -6.37
C HIS A 101 -14.06 6.21 -5.43
N THR A 102 -13.55 7.33 -5.94
CA THR A 102 -13.11 8.46 -5.11
C THR A 102 -14.32 9.11 -4.41
N ARG A 103 -15.40 9.32 -5.16
CA ARG A 103 -16.66 9.84 -4.61
C ARG A 103 -17.29 8.87 -3.62
N SER A 104 -17.21 7.57 -3.90
CA SER A 104 -17.77 6.51 -3.05
C SER A 104 -17.04 6.42 -1.71
N VAL A 105 -15.70 6.44 -1.71
CA VAL A 105 -14.90 6.45 -0.48
C VAL A 105 -15.20 7.70 0.36
N ASN A 106 -15.27 8.88 -0.26
CA ASN A 106 -15.62 10.11 0.45
C ASN A 106 -17.03 10.07 1.07
N PHE A 107 -17.97 9.40 0.41
CA PHE A 107 -19.31 9.18 0.94
C PHE A 107 -19.25 8.26 2.17
N PHE A 108 -18.57 7.11 2.07
CA PHE A 108 -18.42 6.17 3.18
C PHE A 108 -17.68 6.77 4.38
N ALA A 109 -16.64 7.57 4.12
CA ALA A 109 -15.88 8.30 5.12
C ALA A 109 -16.76 9.27 5.91
N LYS A 110 -17.64 10.03 5.23
CA LYS A 110 -18.59 10.94 5.91
C LYS A 110 -19.62 10.19 6.75
N THR A 111 -20.05 9.02 6.30
CA THR A 111 -21.01 8.19 7.02
C THR A 111 -20.39 7.35 8.13
N ASN A 112 -19.06 7.29 8.30
CA ASN A 112 -18.36 6.41 9.25
C ASN A 112 -18.67 4.90 9.10
N HIS A 113 -19.07 4.45 7.90
CA HIS A 113 -19.35 3.03 7.61
C HIS A 113 -18.23 2.37 6.76
N LEU A 114 -17.03 2.95 6.77
CA LEU A 114 -15.86 2.44 6.05
C LEU A 114 -15.50 0.97 6.38
N PRO A 115 -15.59 0.47 7.63
CA PRO A 115 -15.24 -0.92 7.92
C PRO A 115 -16.12 -1.94 7.18
N LEU A 116 -17.39 -1.60 6.93
CA LEU A 116 -18.34 -2.48 6.24
C LEU A 116 -17.92 -2.76 4.80
N VAL A 117 -17.28 -1.79 4.15
CA VAL A 117 -16.88 -1.86 2.74
C VAL A 117 -15.46 -2.42 2.54
N LYS A 118 -14.83 -2.99 3.57
CA LYS A 118 -13.47 -3.56 3.48
C LYS A 118 -13.31 -4.60 2.36
N ALA A 119 -14.27 -5.52 2.21
CA ALA A 119 -14.22 -6.55 1.16
C ALA A 119 -14.25 -5.92 -0.24
N TYR A 120 -15.07 -4.88 -0.41
CA TYR A 120 -15.11 -4.09 -1.62
C TYR A 120 -13.78 -3.35 -1.87
N LEU A 121 -13.24 -2.65 -0.87
CA LEU A 121 -11.96 -1.93 -1.00
C LEU A 121 -10.81 -2.84 -1.43
N ARG A 122 -10.71 -4.06 -0.88
CA ARG A 122 -9.71 -5.07 -1.29
C ARG A 122 -9.87 -5.51 -2.75
N SER A 123 -11.10 -5.67 -3.25
CA SER A 123 -11.33 -6.05 -4.65
C SER A 123 -10.97 -4.93 -5.63
N VAL A 124 -11.25 -3.68 -5.25
CA VAL A 124 -11.04 -2.49 -6.08
C VAL A 124 -9.62 -1.94 -5.96
N GLN A 125 -8.83 -2.44 -5.00
CA GLN A 125 -7.45 -2.03 -4.78
C GLN A 125 -6.57 -2.17 -6.03
N SER A 126 -6.89 -3.11 -6.93
CA SER A 126 -6.24 -3.29 -8.23
C SER A 126 -6.19 -2.03 -9.11
N LEU A 127 -7.11 -1.07 -8.92
CA LEU A 127 -7.14 0.19 -9.67
C LEU A 127 -6.15 1.24 -9.16
N ASN A 128 -5.44 0.95 -8.06
CA ASN A 128 -4.43 1.82 -7.44
C ASN A 128 -4.90 3.28 -7.26
N ASN A 129 -6.11 3.47 -6.75
CA ASN A 129 -6.66 4.80 -6.48
C ASN A 129 -6.23 5.30 -5.10
N LYS A 130 -5.70 6.52 -5.04
CA LYS A 130 -5.26 7.19 -3.81
C LYS A 130 -6.30 7.17 -2.69
N ALA A 131 -7.55 7.54 -2.97
CA ALA A 131 -8.58 7.59 -1.93
C ALA A 131 -8.88 6.21 -1.33
N ILE A 132 -8.83 5.16 -2.15
CA ILE A 132 -9.06 3.78 -1.71
C ILE A 132 -7.90 3.31 -0.84
N ASN A 133 -6.66 3.55 -1.29
CA ASN A 133 -5.46 3.14 -0.56
C ASN A 133 -5.37 3.86 0.79
N GLU A 134 -5.64 5.17 0.85
CA GLU A 134 -5.64 5.94 2.09
C GLU A 134 -6.71 5.44 3.06
N ALA A 135 -7.96 5.28 2.59
CA ALA A 135 -9.03 4.78 3.43
C ALA A 135 -8.80 3.33 3.90
N LEU A 136 -8.25 2.48 3.04
CA LEU A 136 -7.92 1.10 3.40
C LEU A 136 -6.77 1.05 4.41
N ASN A 137 -5.74 1.86 4.24
CA ASN A 137 -4.62 1.94 5.18
C ASN A 137 -5.10 2.44 6.55
N ASP A 138 -5.99 3.44 6.59
CA ASP A 138 -6.60 3.93 7.82
C ASP A 138 -7.41 2.83 8.53
N LEU A 139 -8.20 2.04 7.79
CA LEU A 139 -8.93 0.90 8.35
C LEU A 139 -7.99 -0.18 8.90
N LEU A 140 -6.92 -0.51 8.18
CA LEU A 140 -5.95 -1.52 8.61
C LEU A 140 -5.17 -1.08 9.87
N ILE A 141 -4.97 0.24 10.05
CA ILE A 141 -4.41 0.80 11.29
C ILE A 141 -5.40 0.62 12.45
N GLU A 142 -6.68 0.94 12.25
CA GLU A 142 -7.71 0.80 13.29
C GLU A 142 -7.95 -0.67 13.69
N GLU A 143 -7.85 -1.59 12.75
CA GLU A 143 -7.99 -3.04 12.97
C GLU A 143 -6.71 -3.73 13.46
N GLU A 144 -5.61 -2.99 13.56
CA GLU A 144 -4.28 -3.48 13.94
C GLU A 144 -3.70 -4.58 13.01
N ASP A 145 -4.15 -4.66 11.75
CA ASP A 145 -3.70 -5.65 10.76
C ASP A 145 -2.42 -5.19 10.03
N TYR A 146 -1.28 -5.42 10.67
CA TYR A 146 0.05 -5.07 10.14
C TYR A 146 0.45 -5.88 8.90
N GLN A 147 -0.01 -7.14 8.77
CA GLN A 147 0.31 -7.99 7.62
C GLN A 147 -0.43 -7.51 6.37
N GLY A 148 -1.74 -7.27 6.52
CA GLY A 148 -2.57 -6.71 5.47
C GLY A 148 -2.06 -5.35 5.02
N LEU A 149 -1.65 -4.49 5.96
CA LEU A 149 -1.09 -3.17 5.63
C LEU A 149 0.21 -3.28 4.83
N ARG A 150 1.11 -4.20 5.20
CA ARG A 150 2.37 -4.37 4.47
C ARG A 150 2.15 -4.87 3.05
N THR A 151 1.33 -5.91 2.86
CA THR A 151 1.00 -6.41 1.52
C THR A 151 0.29 -5.37 0.67
N SER A 152 -0.60 -4.57 1.27
CA SER A 152 -1.29 -3.45 0.64
C SER A 152 -0.30 -2.41 0.11
N ILE A 153 0.65 -1.98 0.95
CA ILE A 153 1.65 -0.98 0.61
C ILE A 153 2.66 -1.49 -0.43
N ASP A 154 3.10 -2.74 -0.32
CA ASP A 154 4.10 -3.31 -1.24
C ASP A 154 3.54 -3.51 -2.65
N ALA A 155 2.23 -3.76 -2.78
CA ALA A 155 1.57 -3.96 -4.07
C ALA A 155 1.07 -2.65 -4.72
N PHE A 156 0.74 -1.63 -3.93
CA PHE A 156 0.06 -0.41 -4.40
C PHE A 156 0.71 0.84 -3.82
N ASP A 157 1.34 1.64 -4.69
CA ASP A 157 2.19 2.78 -4.33
C ASP A 157 1.49 4.15 -4.33
N ASN A 158 0.24 4.24 -4.79
CA ASN A 158 -0.47 5.51 -4.92
C ASN A 158 -1.12 5.92 -3.58
N PHE A 159 -0.36 6.48 -2.65
CA PHE A 159 -0.86 7.07 -1.40
C PHE A 159 0.16 8.08 -0.83
N ASP A 160 -0.25 8.88 0.17
CA ASP A 160 0.69 9.78 0.86
C ASP A 160 1.56 9.02 1.87
N THR A 161 2.76 8.62 1.43
CA THR A 161 3.73 7.89 2.25
C THR A 161 4.19 8.66 3.49
N ILE A 162 4.25 9.99 3.42
CA ILE A 162 4.77 10.83 4.50
C ILE A 162 3.70 10.99 5.59
N ALA A 163 2.48 11.34 5.20
CA ALA A 163 1.38 11.50 6.14
C ALA A 163 1.09 10.18 6.86
N LEU A 164 1.11 9.06 6.13
CA LEU A 164 0.93 7.73 6.70
C LEU A 164 2.04 7.38 7.70
N ALA A 165 3.31 7.60 7.34
CA ALA A 165 4.44 7.33 8.22
C ALA A 165 4.41 8.15 9.51
N GLN A 166 4.04 9.43 9.45
CA GLN A 166 3.89 10.29 10.63
C GLN A 166 2.77 9.82 11.58
N ARG A 167 1.70 9.25 11.03
CA ARG A 167 0.61 8.67 11.83
C ARG A 167 1.06 7.39 12.51
N LEU A 168 1.73 6.51 11.77
CA LEU A 168 2.25 5.23 12.27
C LEU A 168 3.35 5.41 13.33
N GLU A 169 4.15 6.47 13.26
CA GLU A 169 5.17 6.80 14.27
C GLU A 169 4.58 6.97 15.68
N LYS A 170 3.33 7.45 15.78
CA LYS A 170 2.65 7.69 17.07
C LYS A 170 1.96 6.46 17.63
N HIS A 171 1.92 5.35 16.88
CA HIS A 171 1.20 4.16 17.30
C HIS A 171 1.95 3.41 18.42
N GLU A 172 1.20 2.81 19.35
CA GLU A 172 1.77 2.10 20.50
C GLU A 172 2.46 0.78 20.12
N LEU A 173 2.05 0.19 19.00
CA LEU A 173 2.58 -1.07 18.48
C LEU A 173 3.87 -0.87 17.67
N ILE A 174 4.90 -1.63 18.02
CA ILE A 174 6.23 -1.59 17.39
C ILE A 174 6.15 -2.00 15.91
N GLU A 175 5.26 -2.92 15.54
CA GLU A 175 5.11 -3.38 14.14
C GLU A 175 4.65 -2.26 13.21
N PHE A 176 3.75 -1.38 13.67
CA PHE A 176 3.35 -0.21 12.88
C PHE A 176 4.47 0.82 12.75
N ARG A 177 5.24 1.03 13.82
CA ARG A 177 6.43 1.89 13.78
C ARG A 177 7.52 1.32 12.87
N ARG A 178 7.65 0.00 12.81
CA ARG A 178 8.53 -0.71 11.86
C ARG A 178 8.08 -0.48 10.41
N ILE A 179 6.77 -0.55 10.13
CA ILE A 179 6.21 -0.20 8.81
C ILE A 179 6.46 1.29 8.50
N ALA A 180 6.36 2.18 9.48
CA ALA A 180 6.69 3.60 9.31
C ALA A 180 8.16 3.80 8.92
N ALA A 181 9.09 3.10 9.57
CA ALA A 181 10.50 3.14 9.23
C ALA A 181 10.77 2.64 7.80
N TYR A 182 10.07 1.57 7.39
CA TYR A 182 10.10 1.05 6.02
C TYR A 182 9.55 2.06 4.99
N LEU A 183 8.46 2.75 5.31
CA LEU A 183 7.91 3.82 4.46
C LEU A 183 8.88 5.00 4.30
N TYR A 184 9.53 5.43 5.39
CA TYR A 184 10.55 6.48 5.33
C TYR A 184 11.77 6.06 4.51
N LYS A 185 12.17 4.78 4.59
CA LYS A 185 13.19 4.18 3.72
C LYS A 185 12.80 4.29 2.24
N GLY A 186 11.57 3.89 1.89
CA GLY A 186 11.07 3.97 0.51
C GLY A 186 11.10 5.38 -0.08
N ASN A 187 10.99 6.41 0.77
CA ASN A 187 11.03 7.81 0.38
C ASN A 187 12.41 8.48 0.56
N ASN A 188 13.50 7.70 0.66
CA ASN A 188 14.89 8.17 0.83
C ASN A 188 15.15 9.02 2.09
N ARG A 189 14.29 8.96 3.11
CA ARG A 189 14.46 9.68 4.38
C ARG A 189 15.17 8.82 5.43
N TRP A 190 16.44 8.52 5.16
CA TRP A 190 17.25 7.60 5.94
C TRP A 190 17.44 8.04 7.40
N LYS A 191 17.69 9.33 7.66
CA LYS A 191 17.88 9.87 9.01
C LYS A 191 16.67 9.61 9.93
N GLN A 192 15.46 9.88 9.43
CA GLN A 192 14.22 9.69 10.18
C GLN A 192 13.91 8.21 10.42
N SER A 193 14.14 7.35 9.41
CA SER A 193 13.97 5.90 9.53
C SER A 193 14.90 5.30 10.60
N VAL A 194 16.18 5.68 10.56
CA VAL A 194 17.19 5.21 11.53
C VAL A 194 16.90 5.73 12.94
N GLU A 195 16.49 6.99 13.11
CA GLU A 195 16.13 7.54 14.42
C GLU A 195 14.91 6.82 15.03
N LEU A 196 13.92 6.48 14.21
CA LEU A 196 12.76 5.70 14.66
C LEU A 196 13.19 4.29 15.12
N CYS A 197 14.02 3.60 14.32
CA CYS A 197 14.58 2.31 14.71
C CYS A 197 15.43 2.38 15.99
N LYS A 198 16.19 3.47 16.20
CA LYS A 198 16.93 3.73 17.45
C LYS A 198 15.99 3.86 18.66
N LYS A 199 14.85 4.54 18.51
CA LYS A 199 13.82 4.65 19.57
C LYS A 199 13.16 3.30 19.87
N ASP A 200 12.95 2.46 18.86
CA ASP A 200 12.32 1.14 18.99
C ASP A 200 13.27 0.03 19.46
N GLY A 201 14.59 0.27 19.44
CA GLY A 201 15.58 -0.75 19.78
C GLY A 201 15.67 -1.87 18.74
N LEU A 202 15.19 -1.64 17.52
CA LEU A 202 15.19 -2.62 16.44
C LEU A 202 16.55 -2.64 15.73
N TYR A 203 17.51 -3.32 16.34
CA TYR A 203 18.91 -3.26 15.91
C TYR A 203 19.17 -3.82 14.51
N LYS A 204 18.48 -4.90 14.11
CA LYS A 204 18.71 -5.54 12.79
C LYS A 204 18.30 -4.65 11.63
N ASP A 205 17.05 -4.18 11.64
CA ASP A 205 16.53 -3.29 10.60
C ASP A 205 17.30 -1.97 10.56
N CYS A 206 17.74 -1.47 11.71
CA CYS A 206 18.58 -0.28 11.78
C CYS A 206 19.92 -0.45 11.03
N MET A 207 20.54 -1.64 11.11
CA MET A 207 21.78 -1.94 10.40
C MET A 207 21.56 -2.11 8.90
N GLU A 208 20.48 -2.80 8.50
CA GLU A 208 20.10 -2.96 7.10
C GLU A 208 19.82 -1.60 6.45
N TYR A 209 19.04 -0.74 7.11
CA TYR A 209 18.69 0.58 6.57
C TYR A 209 19.89 1.52 6.51
N ALA A 210 20.83 1.42 7.46
CA ALA A 210 22.08 2.18 7.40
C ALA A 210 22.96 1.72 6.22
N ALA A 211 23.10 0.41 6.00
CA ALA A 211 23.87 -0.13 4.89
C ALA A 211 23.29 0.26 3.52
N GLU A 212 21.97 0.23 3.38
CA GLU A 212 21.28 0.62 2.14
C GLU A 212 21.32 2.13 1.90
N SER A 213 21.40 2.96 2.95
CA SER A 213 21.39 4.42 2.82
C SER A 213 22.56 4.98 2.03
N LYS A 214 23.69 4.27 2.00
CA LYS A 214 24.97 4.70 1.41
C LYS A 214 25.47 6.08 1.91
N GLN A 215 24.98 6.56 3.06
CA GLN A 215 25.46 7.77 3.72
C GLN A 215 26.40 7.40 4.89
N ALA A 216 27.67 7.77 4.79
CA ALA A 216 28.67 7.54 5.83
C ALA A 216 28.26 8.20 7.16
N ASP A 217 27.73 9.43 7.11
CA ASP A 217 27.24 10.17 8.28
C ASP A 217 26.23 9.37 9.11
N VAL A 218 25.28 8.69 8.46
CA VAL A 218 24.22 7.93 9.14
C VAL A 218 24.79 6.67 9.81
N ALA A 219 25.77 6.03 9.16
CA ALA A 219 26.47 4.87 9.71
C ALA A 219 27.35 5.27 10.91
N GLU A 220 28.06 6.40 10.83
CA GLU A 220 28.87 6.93 11.93
C GLU A 220 28.02 7.34 13.14
N ASP A 221 26.91 8.06 12.92
CA ASP A 221 25.94 8.41 13.97
C ASP A 221 25.34 7.17 14.64
N LEU A 222 25.21 6.08 13.90
CA LEU A 222 24.70 4.80 14.40
C LEU A 222 25.76 4.05 15.21
N LEU A 223 27.03 4.06 14.78
CA LEU A 223 28.15 3.52 15.55
C LEU A 223 28.32 4.23 16.90
N LEU A 224 28.30 5.57 16.90
CA LEU A 224 28.40 6.38 18.11
C LEU A 224 27.29 6.02 19.11
N TRP A 225 26.06 5.85 18.62
CA TRP A 225 24.94 5.45 19.46
C TRP A 225 25.10 4.04 20.07
N PHE A 226 25.60 3.07 19.30
CA PHE A 226 25.87 1.72 19.82
C PHE A 226 27.00 1.70 20.88
N LEU A 227 28.01 2.56 20.69
CA LEU A 227 29.09 2.78 21.64
C LEU A 227 28.58 3.36 22.97
N GLU A 228 27.70 4.37 22.92
CA GLU A 228 27.05 4.95 24.11
C GLU A 228 26.21 3.91 24.88
N LYS A 229 25.50 3.04 24.15
CA LYS A 229 24.72 1.94 24.73
C LYS A 229 25.56 0.78 25.26
N ARG A 230 26.89 0.78 25.04
CA ARG A 230 27.83 -0.30 25.38
C ARG A 230 27.46 -1.67 24.80
N ASN A 231 26.78 -1.71 23.65
CA ASN A 231 26.41 -2.97 23.00
C ASN A 231 27.43 -3.32 21.91
N PHE A 232 28.52 -3.98 22.32
CA PHE A 232 29.69 -4.22 21.47
C PHE A 232 29.48 -5.28 20.38
N THR A 233 28.51 -6.18 20.54
CA THR A 233 28.17 -7.20 19.52
C THR A 233 27.44 -6.58 18.33
N CYS A 234 26.55 -5.61 18.60
CA CYS A 234 25.90 -4.85 17.55
C CYS A 234 26.89 -3.92 16.83
N PHE A 235 27.87 -3.36 17.54
CA PHE A 235 28.96 -2.59 16.92
C PHE A 235 29.73 -3.40 15.86
N SER A 236 30.15 -4.63 16.17
CA SER A 236 30.82 -5.48 15.18
C SER A 236 29.92 -5.84 13.98
N ALA A 237 28.62 -6.03 14.21
CA ALA A 237 27.67 -6.32 13.15
C ALA A 237 27.49 -5.13 12.19
N VAL A 238 27.44 -3.90 12.72
CA VAL A 238 27.40 -2.66 11.91
C VAL A 238 28.65 -2.54 11.04
N LEU A 239 29.84 -2.76 11.62
CA LEU A 239 31.10 -2.70 10.87
C LEU A 239 31.13 -3.70 9.71
N PHE A 240 30.52 -4.88 9.89
CA PHE A 240 30.44 -5.88 8.84
C PHE A 240 29.43 -5.49 7.76
N GLN A 241 28.26 -5.00 8.13
CA GLN A 241 27.18 -4.71 7.20
C GLN A 241 27.37 -3.39 6.43
N CYS A 242 28.04 -2.42 7.05
CA CYS A 242 28.36 -1.12 6.47
C CYS A 242 29.84 -1.04 6.03
N TYR A 243 30.44 -2.16 5.64
CA TYR A 243 31.88 -2.28 5.37
C TYR A 243 32.41 -1.24 4.36
N ASP A 244 31.67 -1.01 3.27
CA ASP A 244 32.05 -0.08 2.19
C ASP A 244 31.93 1.40 2.57
N LEU A 245 31.19 1.69 3.65
CA LEU A 245 30.70 3.04 3.94
C LEU A 245 31.46 3.75 5.04
N ILE A 246 32.07 2.97 5.93
CA ILE A 246 32.72 3.47 7.13
C ILE A 246 34.21 3.62 6.86
N HIS A 247 34.79 4.75 7.26
CA HIS A 247 36.22 4.97 7.16
C HIS A 247 36.96 4.25 8.29
N ALA A 248 38.00 3.49 7.93
CA ALA A 248 38.81 2.71 8.86
C ALA A 248 39.43 3.58 9.97
N ASP A 249 39.79 4.84 9.66
CA ASP A 249 40.38 5.79 10.59
C ASP A 249 39.45 6.12 11.76
N VAL A 250 38.17 6.36 11.47
CA VAL A 250 37.13 6.68 12.46
C VAL A 250 36.88 5.47 13.37
N VAL A 251 36.81 4.27 12.79
CA VAL A 251 36.63 3.02 13.56
C VAL A 251 37.80 2.77 14.49
N LEU A 252 39.02 3.05 14.04
CA LEU A 252 40.24 2.87 14.84
C LEU A 252 40.27 3.83 16.03
N GLU A 253 39.93 5.10 15.82
CA GLU A 253 39.84 6.09 16.89
C GLU A 253 38.79 5.67 17.94
N LEU A 254 37.58 5.31 17.49
CA LEU A 254 36.49 4.91 18.38
C LEU A 254 36.82 3.61 19.12
N ALA A 255 37.41 2.62 18.44
CA ALA A 255 37.76 1.35 19.04
C ALA A 255 38.86 1.49 20.09
N TRP A 256 39.82 2.38 19.84
CA TRP A 256 40.90 2.67 20.78
C TRP A 256 40.41 3.45 21.99
N ARG A 257 39.57 4.48 21.79
CA ARG A 257 39.03 5.29 22.89
C ARG A 257 38.15 4.51 23.86
N HIS A 258 37.48 3.47 23.38
CA HIS A 258 36.53 2.67 24.16
C HIS A 258 37.05 1.28 24.58
N ASP A 259 38.32 0.95 24.33
CA ASP A 259 38.94 -0.36 24.63
C ASP A 259 38.22 -1.58 23.98
N ILE A 260 37.60 -1.39 22.81
CA ILE A 260 36.83 -2.43 22.11
C ILE A 260 37.54 -3.01 20.88
N MET A 261 38.87 -2.88 20.84
CA MET A 261 39.67 -3.29 19.68
C MET A 261 39.38 -4.74 19.23
N GLN A 262 39.14 -5.66 20.18
CA GLN A 262 38.85 -7.07 19.90
C GLN A 262 37.61 -7.27 19.00
N PHE A 263 36.60 -6.41 19.11
CA PHE A 263 35.38 -6.47 18.31
C PHE A 263 35.55 -5.85 16.92
N ALA A 264 36.52 -4.96 16.73
CA ALA A 264 36.84 -4.32 15.46
C ALA A 264 37.90 -5.09 14.64
N MET A 265 38.65 -6.02 15.27
CA MET A 265 39.70 -6.78 14.58
C MET A 265 39.25 -7.51 13.31
N PRO A 266 38.08 -8.19 13.25
CA PRO A 266 37.64 -8.85 12.02
C PRO A 266 37.48 -7.90 10.83
N TYR A 267 37.04 -6.66 11.08
CA TYR A 267 36.89 -5.61 10.06
C TYR A 267 38.27 -5.18 9.52
N PHE A 268 39.24 -4.94 10.41
CA PHE A 268 40.61 -4.57 10.01
C PHE A 268 41.33 -5.69 9.27
N ILE A 269 41.12 -6.96 9.63
CA ILE A 269 41.68 -8.11 8.92
C ILE A 269 41.18 -8.16 7.48
N GLN A 270 39.89 -7.88 7.27
CA GLN A 270 39.32 -7.87 5.92
C GLN A 270 39.86 -6.70 5.09
N ILE A 271 39.93 -5.49 5.68
CA ILE A 271 40.52 -4.31 5.02
C ILE A 271 41.96 -4.57 4.62
N THR A 272 42.78 -5.06 5.54
CA THR A 272 44.20 -5.32 5.29
C THR A 272 44.38 -6.37 4.20
N ARG A 273 43.58 -7.44 4.21
CA ARG A 273 43.58 -8.43 3.12
C ARG A 273 43.24 -7.80 1.77
N GLU A 274 42.20 -6.97 1.72
CA GLU A 274 41.75 -6.33 0.48
C GLU A 274 42.78 -5.32 -0.07
N TYR A 275 43.39 -4.52 0.81
CA TYR A 275 44.49 -3.64 0.44
C TYR A 275 45.70 -4.43 -0.08
N ILE A 276 46.06 -5.55 0.56
CA ILE A 276 47.16 -6.40 0.08
C ILE A 276 46.83 -6.93 -1.32
N THR A 277 45.64 -7.48 -1.54
CA THR A 277 45.23 -7.98 -2.87
C THR A 277 45.20 -6.89 -3.94
N LYS A 278 44.65 -5.70 -3.63
CA LYS A 278 44.64 -4.58 -4.59
C LYS A 278 46.05 -4.08 -4.90
N VAL A 279 46.92 -4.04 -3.90
CA VAL A 279 48.32 -3.65 -4.07
C VAL A 279 49.05 -4.68 -4.93
N ASP A 280 48.81 -5.97 -4.75
CA ASP A 280 49.43 -7.02 -5.55
C ASP A 280 48.90 -7.03 -6.99
N GLU A 281 47.59 -6.85 -7.22
CA GLU A 281 47.02 -6.65 -8.55
C GLU A 281 47.61 -5.41 -9.26
N LEU A 282 47.75 -4.29 -8.55
CA LEU A 282 48.34 -3.08 -9.11
C LEU A 282 49.82 -3.28 -9.45
N LYS A 283 50.57 -4.03 -8.65
CA LYS A 283 51.96 -4.41 -8.97
C LYS A 283 52.01 -5.22 -10.25
N GLU A 284 51.18 -6.25 -10.40
CA GLU A 284 51.14 -7.06 -11.62
C GLU A 284 50.81 -6.22 -12.87
N VAL A 285 49.86 -5.28 -12.77
CA VAL A 285 49.52 -4.36 -13.86
C VAL A 285 50.66 -3.40 -14.19
N VAL A 286 51.39 -2.91 -13.19
CA VAL A 286 52.55 -2.05 -13.42
C VAL A 286 53.69 -2.83 -14.05
N ASP A 287 53.96 -4.04 -13.58
CA ASP A 287 55.03 -4.90 -14.10
C ASP A 287 54.77 -5.31 -15.55
N THR A 288 53.54 -5.70 -15.90
CA THR A 288 53.15 -5.99 -17.29
C THR A 288 53.27 -4.77 -18.20
N LYS A 289 52.87 -3.57 -17.76
CA LYS A 289 53.07 -2.34 -18.54
C LYS A 289 54.54 -1.96 -18.72
N LEU A 290 55.39 -2.25 -17.74
CA LEU A 290 56.84 -2.06 -17.83
C LEU A 290 57.46 -3.04 -18.83
N GLU A 291 56.99 -4.28 -18.88
CA GLU A 291 57.41 -5.28 -19.88
C GLU A 291 56.97 -4.90 -21.30
N GLU A 292 55.72 -4.43 -21.47
CA GLU A 292 55.19 -3.96 -22.76
C GLU A 292 55.95 -2.73 -23.28
N SER A 293 56.17 -1.72 -22.44
CA SER A 293 56.93 -0.51 -22.82
C SER A 293 58.42 -0.80 -23.09
N GLY A 294 59.02 -1.75 -22.38
CA GLY A 294 60.36 -2.25 -22.68
C GLY A 294 60.45 -3.03 -24.00
N SER A 295 59.36 -3.64 -24.45
CA SER A 295 59.26 -4.34 -25.73
C SER A 295 59.00 -3.38 -26.91
N GLU A 296 58.23 -2.32 -26.71
CA GLU A 296 58.01 -1.24 -27.70
C GLU A 296 59.29 -0.43 -27.95
N GLN A 297 60.07 -0.12 -26.91
CA GLN A 297 61.37 0.54 -27.08
C GLN A 297 62.40 -0.32 -27.83
N LYS A 298 62.33 -1.64 -27.70
CA LYS A 298 63.21 -2.55 -28.46
C LYS A 298 62.80 -2.72 -29.92
N SER A 299 61.53 -2.50 -30.26
CA SER A 299 61.04 -2.60 -31.64
C SER A 299 61.20 -1.31 -32.45
N LEU A 300 61.40 -0.16 -31.81
CA LEU A 300 61.72 1.13 -32.45
C LEU A 300 63.21 1.34 -32.78
N VAL A 301 64.09 0.42 -32.38
CA VAL A 301 65.56 0.52 -32.57
C VAL A 301 66.06 -0.32 -33.76
N TYR A 302 65.16 -0.84 -34.60
CA TYR A 302 65.51 -1.53 -35.85
C TYR A 302 65.13 -0.72 -37.09
#